data_AF-A0A1I3UIQ6-F1
#
_entry.id   AF-A0A1I3UIQ6-F1
#
_cell.length_a   1.000
_cell.length_b   1.000
_cell.length_c   1.000
_cell.angle_alpha   90.00
_cell.angle_beta   90.00
_cell.angle_gamma   90.00
#
_symmetry.space_group_name_H-M   'P 1'
#
loop_
_entity.id
_entity.type
_entity.pdbx_description
1 polymer ?
#
loop_
_entity_poly.entity_id
_entity_poly.type
_entity_poly.pdbx_seq_one_letter_code
_entity_poly.pdbx_strand_id
1 'polypeptide(L)'
;MRDVLAILGDPVSLERQPAFHIEQAADAVTIAAYHALRRQVFVEEQGLFEDHDLDEHDEDPRTVVLVARDREGAVIGGVRLGPAQLDGPDLGWWYGGRLVVAPASRGSVGPALVRAACARAEDAGVLRFEATVQLRNEPLFTRLGWRAVRRVTVAGAPHVLMRWPVGRIQALADATKRDLGPLLTGLTGVPGFVGDDGVPVPGSDLVAACDAIVPSMVERDPEWAGWCSVLVNVNDLAAMGAEPVGLLDALGARDRSFASRVLTGLRRASDAYGVPVLGGHTQFGVPAALSVTALGRTVHPVPGGGGRPGHEVRLTADLDGRWRPGYAGRQWDSSSFRRTPELRAMLGAVSRARPAAAKDVSMAGVAGTLGMLAEASGCGAELDLARIPRPNGTSMGDWLTCFPGFAMLTTDEPGAGALDAGPAASVPCGRLIPGRGVALCWPDGERTEVLTGGVTGLGRA
;
A
#
# COMPACT_ATOMS: atom_id res chain seq x y z
N MET A 1 -17.91 -27.81 -0.58
CA MET A 1 -17.70 -29.19 -0.09
C MET A 1 -18.87 -29.49 0.83
N ARG A 2 -19.81 -30.37 0.45
CA ARG A 2 -20.95 -30.73 1.33
C ARG A 2 -20.37 -31.35 2.60
N ASP A 3 -20.76 -30.80 3.75
CA ASP A 3 -20.25 -31.22 5.05
C ASP A 3 -20.57 -32.71 5.27
N VAL A 4 -19.53 -33.53 5.41
CA VAL A 4 -19.63 -34.99 5.55
C VAL A 4 -20.46 -35.34 6.80
N LEU A 5 -20.53 -34.44 7.79
CA LEU A 5 -21.33 -34.60 9.01
C LEU A 5 -22.83 -34.37 8.79
N ALA A 6 -23.24 -33.60 7.78
CA ALA A 6 -24.65 -33.36 7.47
C ALA A 6 -25.34 -34.59 6.83
N ILE A 7 -24.57 -35.48 6.19
CA ILE A 7 -25.07 -36.74 5.60
C ILE A 7 -25.38 -37.79 6.69
N LEU A 8 -24.77 -37.65 7.87
CA LEU A 8 -24.86 -38.63 8.96
C LEU A 8 -25.96 -38.32 10.00
N GLY A 9 -26.73 -37.23 9.83
CA GLY A 9 -27.95 -36.99 10.60
C GLY A 9 -27.72 -36.78 12.11
N ASP A 10 -26.58 -36.24 12.52
CA ASP A 10 -26.34 -35.90 13.92
C ASP A 10 -27.04 -34.57 14.29
N PRO A 11 -28.10 -34.58 15.13
CA PRO A 11 -28.80 -33.36 15.54
C PRO A 11 -27.88 -32.32 16.22
N VAL A 12 -26.75 -32.76 16.80
CA VAL A 12 -25.75 -31.87 17.43
C VAL A 12 -25.01 -30.99 16.39
N SER A 13 -24.96 -31.42 15.13
CA SER A 13 -24.29 -30.66 14.05
C SER A 13 -25.11 -29.45 13.59
N LEU A 14 -26.44 -29.49 13.70
CA LEU A 14 -27.32 -28.35 13.39
C LEU A 14 -27.26 -27.27 14.48
N GLU A 15 -27.08 -27.66 15.74
CA GLU A 15 -26.89 -26.71 16.85
C GLU A 15 -25.56 -25.96 16.75
N ARG A 16 -24.52 -26.56 16.15
CA ARG A 16 -23.21 -25.95 15.92
C ARG A 16 -23.15 -24.99 14.73
N GLN A 17 -24.14 -24.99 13.84
CA GLN A 17 -24.14 -24.07 12.71
C GLN A 17 -24.38 -22.63 13.22
N PRO A 18 -23.63 -21.65 12.71
CA PRO A 18 -23.84 -20.27 13.11
C PRO A 18 -25.28 -19.85 12.78
N ALA A 19 -25.88 -19.03 13.65
CA ALA A 19 -27.28 -18.59 13.49
C ALA A 19 -27.51 -17.80 12.18
N PHE A 20 -26.44 -17.25 11.61
CA PHE A 20 -26.42 -16.61 10.31
C PHE A 20 -25.02 -16.68 9.71
N HIS A 21 -24.91 -16.44 8.41
CA HIS A 21 -23.63 -16.20 7.74
C HIS A 21 -23.69 -14.89 6.95
N ILE A 22 -22.52 -14.29 6.70
CA ILE A 22 -22.41 -13.06 5.90
C ILE A 22 -21.75 -13.41 4.57
N GLU A 23 -22.34 -12.93 3.49
CA GLU A 23 -21.81 -13.08 2.12
C GLU A 23 -21.90 -11.76 1.35
N GLN A 24 -21.08 -11.62 0.32
CA GLN A 24 -21.26 -10.56 -0.66
C GLN A 24 -22.40 -10.96 -1.60
N ALA A 25 -23.38 -10.06 -1.78
CA ALA A 25 -24.47 -10.27 -2.71
C ALA A 25 -23.92 -10.43 -4.13
N ALA A 26 -24.28 -11.54 -4.78
CA ALA A 26 -23.76 -11.91 -6.10
C ALA A 26 -24.83 -11.85 -7.21
N ASP A 27 -26.10 -11.67 -6.84
CA ASP A 27 -27.22 -11.71 -7.77
C ASP A 27 -28.30 -10.66 -7.46
N ALA A 28 -29.13 -10.38 -8.47
CA ALA A 28 -30.19 -9.38 -8.38
C ALA A 28 -31.28 -9.75 -7.36
N VAL A 29 -31.51 -11.05 -7.10
CA VAL A 29 -32.51 -11.51 -6.13
C VAL A 29 -32.10 -11.12 -4.72
N THR A 30 -30.82 -11.30 -4.40
CA THR A 30 -30.22 -10.95 -3.11
C THR A 30 -30.20 -9.45 -2.89
N ILE A 31 -29.85 -8.68 -3.93
CA ILE A 31 -29.91 -7.21 -3.89
C ILE A 31 -31.36 -6.74 -3.69
N ALA A 32 -32.33 -7.33 -4.39
CA ALA A 32 -33.75 -7.00 -4.21
C ALA A 32 -34.25 -7.32 -2.80
N ALA A 33 -33.84 -8.45 -2.21
CA ALA A 33 -34.17 -8.80 -0.83
C ALA A 33 -33.57 -7.80 0.18
N TYR A 34 -32.33 -7.35 -0.05
CA TYR A 34 -31.70 -6.28 0.73
C TYR A 34 -32.46 -4.95 0.60
N HIS A 35 -32.88 -4.55 -0.61
CA HIS A 35 -33.67 -3.34 -0.84
C HIS A 35 -35.05 -3.41 -0.18
N ALA A 36 -35.72 -4.57 -0.23
CA ALA A 36 -36.99 -4.78 0.46
C ALA A 36 -36.84 -4.59 1.98
N LEU A 37 -35.78 -5.15 2.57
CA LEU A 37 -35.50 -4.98 4.00
C LEU A 37 -35.17 -3.52 4.36
N ARG A 38 -34.41 -2.81 3.51
CA ARG A 38 -34.16 -1.36 3.67
C ARG A 38 -35.44 -0.55 3.66
N ARG A 39 -36.34 -0.80 2.70
CA ARG A 39 -37.65 -0.12 2.62
C ARG A 39 -38.48 -0.36 3.87
N GLN A 40 -38.60 -1.62 4.30
CA GLN A 40 -39.34 -1.97 5.52
C GLN A 40 -38.82 -1.22 6.75
N VAL A 41 -37.50 -1.09 6.90
CA VAL A 41 -36.91 -0.52 8.12
C VAL A 41 -36.73 1.00 8.05
N PHE A 42 -36.30 1.56 6.92
CA PHE A 42 -35.99 2.99 6.81
C PHE A 42 -37.21 3.82 6.39
N VAL A 43 -38.08 3.28 5.53
CA VAL A 43 -39.29 3.97 5.06
C VAL A 43 -40.44 3.66 6.02
N GLU A 44 -40.83 2.40 6.15
CA GLU A 44 -42.06 2.02 6.88
C GLU A 44 -41.93 2.12 8.39
N GLU A 45 -40.85 1.60 8.99
CA GLU A 45 -40.66 1.60 10.45
C GLU A 45 -40.14 2.94 10.98
N GLN A 46 -39.15 3.54 10.32
CA GLN A 46 -38.46 4.73 10.85
C GLN A 46 -38.94 6.06 10.25
N GLY A 47 -39.63 6.06 9.10
CA GLY A 47 -40.05 7.28 8.43
C GLY A 47 -38.88 8.21 8.05
N LEU A 48 -37.70 7.66 7.75
CA LEU A 48 -36.53 8.46 7.33
C LEU A 48 -36.68 8.97 5.89
N PHE A 49 -37.44 8.26 5.07
CA PHE A 49 -37.68 8.57 3.67
C PHE A 49 -39.18 8.41 3.39
N GLU A 50 -39.72 9.15 2.41
CA GLU A 50 -41.15 9.12 2.08
C GLU A 50 -41.52 7.90 1.22
N ASP A 51 -40.82 7.68 0.09
CA ASP A 51 -41.17 6.62 -0.87
C ASP A 51 -40.15 5.46 -0.92
N HIS A 52 -38.87 5.77 -1.12
CA HIS A 52 -37.77 4.82 -1.17
C HIS A 52 -36.47 5.43 -0.61
N ASP A 53 -35.49 4.57 -0.30
CA ASP A 53 -34.18 4.99 0.21
C ASP A 53 -33.02 4.79 -0.79
N LEU A 54 -33.34 4.35 -2.02
CA LEU A 54 -32.36 4.17 -3.11
C LEU A 54 -31.70 5.49 -3.52
N ASP A 55 -30.42 5.43 -3.87
CA ASP A 55 -29.66 6.56 -4.42
C ASP A 55 -28.64 6.09 -5.47
N GLU A 56 -27.93 7.05 -6.06
CA GLU A 56 -26.91 6.86 -7.10
C GLU A 56 -25.78 5.87 -6.71
N HIS A 57 -25.48 5.68 -5.42
CA HIS A 57 -24.53 4.67 -4.99
C HIS A 57 -25.06 3.24 -5.15
N ASP A 58 -26.38 3.03 -5.16
CA ASP A 58 -26.96 1.70 -5.43
C ASP A 58 -26.79 1.29 -6.91
N GLU A 59 -26.51 2.25 -7.80
CA GLU A 59 -26.30 2.03 -9.23
C GLU A 59 -24.81 1.92 -9.61
N ASP A 60 -23.90 2.35 -8.73
CA ASP A 60 -22.46 2.29 -8.99
C ASP A 60 -21.98 0.82 -9.00
N PRO A 61 -21.36 0.34 -10.10
CA PRO A 61 -20.85 -1.04 -10.19
C PRO A 61 -19.70 -1.34 -9.21
N ARG A 62 -19.10 -0.31 -8.60
CA ARG A 62 -18.06 -0.44 -7.57
C ARG A 62 -18.66 -0.65 -6.17
N THR A 63 -19.96 -0.41 -5.99
CA THR A 63 -20.65 -0.65 -4.73
C THR A 63 -20.74 -2.14 -4.44
N VAL A 64 -20.30 -2.51 -3.24
CA VAL A 64 -20.39 -3.84 -2.69
C VAL A 64 -21.54 -3.88 -1.70
N VAL A 65 -22.36 -4.93 -1.77
CA VAL A 65 -23.39 -5.20 -0.75
C VAL A 65 -23.04 -6.49 -0.03
N LEU A 66 -22.95 -6.41 1.30
CA LEU A 66 -22.83 -7.57 2.17
C LEU A 66 -24.19 -7.85 2.80
N VAL A 67 -24.65 -9.09 2.76
CA VAL A 67 -25.92 -9.53 3.37
C VAL A 67 -25.66 -10.59 4.43
N ALA A 68 -26.50 -10.58 5.47
CA ALA A 68 -26.56 -11.66 6.46
C ALA A 68 -27.77 -12.54 6.16
N ARG A 69 -27.56 -13.85 6.07
CA ARG A 69 -28.62 -14.85 5.88
C ARG A 69 -28.78 -15.73 7.09
N ASP A 70 -30.02 -15.99 7.48
CA ASP A 70 -30.35 -17.03 8.48
C ASP A 70 -30.18 -18.45 7.91
N ARG A 71 -30.56 -19.45 8.71
CA ARG A 71 -30.44 -20.87 8.35
C ARG A 71 -31.40 -21.27 7.23
N GLU A 72 -32.49 -20.54 7.10
CA GLU A 72 -33.52 -20.70 6.07
C GLU A 72 -33.13 -20.00 4.75
N GLY A 73 -32.03 -19.24 4.75
CA GLY A 73 -31.50 -18.52 3.60
C GLY A 73 -32.14 -17.14 3.38
N ALA A 74 -33.00 -16.68 4.28
CA ALA A 74 -33.62 -15.37 4.20
C ALA A 74 -32.62 -14.27 4.57
N VAL A 75 -32.66 -13.15 3.84
CA VAL A 75 -31.82 -11.98 4.14
C VAL A 75 -32.38 -11.27 5.38
N ILE A 76 -31.63 -11.33 6.48
CA ILE A 76 -32.02 -10.77 7.78
C ILE A 76 -31.21 -9.51 8.14
N GLY A 77 -30.28 -9.10 7.28
CA GLY A 77 -29.58 -7.84 7.39
C GLY A 77 -28.69 -7.60 6.18
N GLY A 78 -28.23 -6.37 6.02
CA GLY A 78 -27.24 -6.04 5.01
C GLY A 78 -26.63 -4.66 5.20
N VAL A 79 -25.53 -4.43 4.51
CA VAL A 79 -24.81 -3.15 4.48
C VAL A 79 -24.18 -2.99 3.11
N ARG A 80 -24.22 -1.78 2.57
CA ARG A 80 -23.48 -1.44 1.36
C ARG A 80 -22.22 -0.67 1.73
N LEU A 81 -21.18 -0.84 0.93
CA LEU A 81 -19.96 -0.06 1.00
C LEU A 81 -19.39 0.15 -0.40
N GLY A 82 -18.78 1.31 -0.63
CA GLY A 82 -18.18 1.63 -1.93
C GLY A 82 -17.55 3.02 -1.93
N PRO A 83 -17.02 3.46 -3.09
CA PRO A 83 -16.40 4.77 -3.23
C PRO A 83 -17.31 5.91 -2.79
N ALA A 84 -16.73 6.87 -2.06
CA ALA A 84 -17.40 8.09 -1.61
C ALA A 84 -17.75 9.01 -2.77
N GLN A 85 -16.89 9.01 -3.80
CA GLN A 85 -17.06 9.81 -5.01
C GLN A 85 -17.49 8.89 -6.15
N LEU A 86 -18.62 9.24 -6.76
CA LEU A 86 -19.16 8.52 -7.91
C LEU A 86 -18.41 8.89 -9.19
N ASP A 87 -18.01 10.15 -9.31
CA ASP A 87 -17.20 10.61 -10.42
C ASP A 87 -15.71 10.35 -10.19
N GLY A 88 -15.03 9.93 -11.27
CA GLY A 88 -13.58 9.75 -11.27
C GLY A 88 -13.09 8.42 -10.69
N PRO A 89 -11.76 8.28 -10.54
CA PRO A 89 -11.13 7.04 -10.10
C PRO A 89 -11.37 6.79 -8.61
N ASP A 90 -11.42 5.51 -8.22
CA ASP A 90 -11.43 5.14 -6.80
C ASP A 90 -10.08 5.46 -6.14
N LEU A 91 -10.10 6.44 -5.24
CA LEU A 91 -8.96 6.91 -4.45
C LEU A 91 -8.74 6.11 -3.15
N GLY A 92 -9.54 5.08 -2.88
CA GLY A 92 -9.57 4.39 -1.60
C GLY A 92 -10.27 5.20 -0.50
N TRP A 93 -11.17 6.12 -0.87
CA TRP A 93 -12.08 6.77 0.06
C TRP A 93 -13.47 6.16 -0.09
N TRP A 94 -13.90 5.38 0.90
CA TRP A 94 -15.15 4.64 0.86
C TRP A 94 -16.10 5.04 1.99
N TYR A 95 -17.40 4.90 1.72
CA TYR A 95 -18.45 5.00 2.74
C TYR A 95 -19.13 3.65 2.95
N GLY A 96 -19.37 3.30 4.21
CA GLY A 96 -20.33 2.29 4.63
C GLY A 96 -21.68 2.94 4.91
N GLY A 97 -22.75 2.41 4.34
CA GLY A 97 -24.08 2.99 4.42
C GLY A 97 -25.19 1.95 4.37
N ARG A 98 -26.41 2.42 4.61
CA ARG A 98 -27.63 1.60 4.51
C ARG A 98 -27.53 0.26 5.28
N LEU A 99 -26.90 0.31 6.46
CA LEU A 99 -26.85 -0.83 7.38
C LEU A 99 -28.25 -1.08 7.92
N VAL A 100 -28.86 -2.18 7.52
CA VAL A 100 -30.20 -2.58 7.92
C VAL A 100 -30.17 -3.97 8.55
N VAL A 101 -30.98 -4.18 9.58
CA VAL A 101 -31.12 -5.46 10.25
C VAL A 101 -32.59 -5.68 10.61
N ALA A 102 -33.09 -6.89 10.34
CA ALA A 102 -34.43 -7.31 10.73
C ALA A 102 -34.63 -7.16 12.25
N PRO A 103 -35.82 -6.74 12.72
CA PRO A 103 -36.08 -6.45 14.14
C PRO A 103 -35.63 -7.55 15.12
N ALA A 104 -35.88 -8.81 14.78
CA ALA A 104 -35.54 -9.97 15.60
C ALA A 104 -34.03 -10.24 15.75
N SER A 105 -33.19 -9.66 14.89
CA SER A 105 -31.76 -10.02 14.75
C SER A 105 -30.80 -8.86 15.06
N ARG A 106 -31.31 -7.70 15.50
CA ARG A 106 -30.55 -6.45 15.70
C ARG A 106 -29.35 -6.59 16.65
N GLY A 107 -29.46 -7.44 17.68
CA GLY A 107 -28.44 -7.59 18.72
C GLY A 107 -27.15 -8.27 18.25
N SER A 108 -27.23 -9.17 17.26
CA SER A 108 -26.09 -10.01 16.82
C SER A 108 -25.64 -9.70 15.38
N VAL A 109 -26.58 -9.45 14.47
CA VAL A 109 -26.28 -9.28 13.04
C VAL A 109 -25.66 -7.91 12.74
N GLY A 110 -26.15 -6.84 13.36
CA GLY A 110 -25.64 -5.48 13.12
C GLY A 110 -24.13 -5.34 13.39
N PRO A 111 -23.63 -5.72 14.59
CA PRO A 111 -22.20 -5.71 14.88
C PRO A 111 -21.38 -6.58 13.92
N ALA A 112 -21.90 -7.74 13.51
CA ALA A 112 -21.22 -8.65 12.60
C ALA A 112 -21.09 -8.06 11.18
N LEU A 113 -22.15 -7.43 10.66
CA LEU A 113 -22.13 -6.73 9.37
C LEU A 113 -21.15 -5.54 9.37
N VAL A 114 -21.10 -4.77 10.46
CA VAL A 114 -20.12 -3.68 10.57
C VAL A 114 -18.69 -4.21 10.53
N ARG A 115 -18.37 -5.29 11.26
CA ARG A 115 -17.05 -5.93 11.22
C ARG A 115 -16.73 -6.47 9.82
N ALA A 116 -17.69 -7.12 9.17
CA ALA A 116 -17.52 -7.63 7.82
C ALA A 116 -17.28 -6.51 6.80
N ALA A 117 -17.98 -5.38 6.93
CA ALA A 117 -17.75 -4.20 6.09
C ALA A 117 -16.36 -3.60 6.30
N CYS A 118 -15.88 -3.50 7.55
CA CYS A 118 -14.53 -3.03 7.84
C CYS A 118 -13.46 -3.94 7.20
N ALA A 119 -13.58 -5.26 7.40
CA ALA A 119 -12.67 -6.23 6.79
C ALA A 119 -12.70 -6.16 5.25
N ARG A 120 -13.89 -6.08 4.65
CA ARG A 120 -14.03 -5.97 3.19
C ARG A 120 -13.42 -4.68 2.63
N ALA A 121 -13.55 -3.56 3.35
CA ALA A 121 -12.94 -2.28 2.97
C ALA A 121 -11.41 -2.35 3.06
N GLU A 122 -10.86 -2.94 4.11
CA GLU A 122 -9.41 -3.15 4.25
C GLU A 122 -8.87 -4.06 3.13
N ASP A 123 -9.55 -5.17 2.85
CA ASP A 123 -9.21 -6.09 1.75
C ASP A 123 -9.33 -5.44 0.36
N ALA A 124 -10.22 -4.46 0.19
CA ALA A 124 -10.35 -3.69 -1.04
C ALA A 124 -9.24 -2.63 -1.21
N GLY A 125 -8.40 -2.44 -0.20
CA GLY A 125 -7.34 -1.46 -0.17
C GLY A 125 -7.82 -0.02 0.01
N VAL A 126 -8.88 0.15 0.80
CA VAL A 126 -9.34 1.45 1.27
C VAL A 126 -8.30 2.09 2.19
N LEU A 127 -8.21 3.43 2.14
CA LEU A 127 -7.32 4.28 2.92
C LEU A 127 -8.08 5.26 3.82
N ARG A 128 -9.36 5.53 3.51
CA ARG A 128 -10.30 6.28 4.35
C ARG A 128 -11.67 5.62 4.28
N PHE A 129 -12.13 5.09 5.40
CA PHE A 129 -13.43 4.43 5.49
C PHE A 129 -14.33 5.12 6.51
N GLU A 130 -15.51 5.55 6.05
CA GLU A 130 -16.40 6.41 6.82
C GLU A 130 -17.84 5.90 6.81
N ALA A 131 -18.64 6.36 7.77
CA ALA A 131 -20.07 6.07 7.82
C ALA A 131 -20.80 7.22 8.51
N THR A 132 -21.99 7.56 8.02
CA THR A 132 -22.92 8.43 8.75
C THR A 132 -23.84 7.58 9.61
N VAL A 133 -23.67 7.66 10.92
CA VAL A 133 -24.32 6.78 11.91
C VAL A 133 -25.36 7.56 12.70
N GLN A 134 -26.59 7.04 12.80
CA GLN A 134 -27.62 7.66 13.63
C GLN A 134 -27.14 7.78 15.08
N LEU A 135 -27.49 8.88 15.79
CA LEU A 135 -27.01 9.16 17.15
C LEU A 135 -27.17 7.96 18.11
N ARG A 136 -28.30 7.24 18.04
CA ARG A 136 -28.57 6.07 18.89
C ARG A 136 -27.60 4.89 18.69
N ASN A 137 -26.94 4.81 17.54
CA ASN A 137 -26.03 3.74 17.17
C ASN A 137 -24.55 4.10 17.40
N GLU A 138 -24.23 5.35 17.73
CA GLU A 138 -22.86 5.81 18.01
C GLU A 138 -22.15 4.97 19.10
N PRO A 139 -22.78 4.59 20.22
CA PRO A 139 -22.13 3.75 21.24
C PRO A 139 -21.76 2.35 20.73
N LEU A 140 -22.53 1.80 19.78
CA LEU A 140 -22.20 0.52 19.15
C LEU A 140 -20.94 0.67 18.29
N PHE A 141 -20.92 1.66 17.39
CA PHE A 141 -19.78 1.89 16.49
C PHE A 141 -18.50 2.22 17.27
N THR A 142 -18.62 3.01 18.34
CA THR A 142 -17.49 3.32 19.24
C THR A 142 -16.92 2.06 19.87
N ARG A 143 -17.75 1.15 20.39
CA ARG A 143 -17.30 -0.17 20.92
C ARG A 143 -16.67 -1.07 19.86
N LEU A 144 -17.04 -0.90 18.60
CA LEU A 144 -16.46 -1.64 17.48
C LEU A 144 -15.12 -1.07 17.02
N GLY A 145 -14.72 0.12 17.49
CA GLY A 145 -13.44 0.77 17.18
C GLY A 145 -13.53 1.99 16.27
N TRP A 146 -14.75 2.40 15.87
CA TRP A 146 -14.96 3.61 15.07
C TRP A 146 -14.80 4.87 15.92
N ARG A 147 -14.30 5.94 15.30
CA ARG A 147 -14.08 7.24 15.95
C ARG A 147 -15.09 8.26 15.41
N ALA A 148 -15.75 9.00 16.31
CA ALA A 148 -16.58 10.13 15.92
C ALA A 148 -15.72 11.25 15.33
N VAL A 149 -16.16 11.82 14.19
CA VAL A 149 -15.50 12.94 13.50
C VAL A 149 -16.27 14.22 13.76
N ARG A 150 -17.55 14.25 13.37
CA ARG A 150 -18.43 15.42 13.55
C ARG A 150 -19.91 15.03 13.51
N ARG A 151 -20.79 15.86 14.08
CA ARG A 151 -22.24 15.73 13.90
C ARG A 151 -22.63 16.16 12.49
N VAL A 152 -23.58 15.46 11.89
CA VAL A 152 -24.12 15.73 10.55
C VAL A 152 -25.63 15.46 10.54
N THR A 153 -26.32 15.99 9.54
CA THR A 153 -27.74 15.70 9.31
C THR A 153 -27.86 14.88 8.03
N VAL A 154 -28.56 13.75 8.08
CA VAL A 154 -28.82 12.88 6.92
C VAL A 154 -30.32 12.61 6.88
N ALA A 155 -30.93 12.84 5.72
CA ALA A 155 -32.38 12.70 5.53
C ALA A 155 -33.21 13.40 6.63
N GLY A 156 -32.84 14.65 6.97
CA GLY A 156 -33.51 15.42 8.02
C GLY A 156 -33.28 14.95 9.46
N ALA A 157 -32.57 13.85 9.68
CA ALA A 157 -32.33 13.26 10.99
C ALA A 157 -30.88 13.45 11.49
N PRO A 158 -30.66 13.58 12.81
CA PRO A 158 -29.32 13.78 13.37
C PRO A 158 -28.47 12.50 13.33
N HIS A 159 -27.24 12.64 12.87
CA HIS A 159 -26.25 11.59 12.70
C HIS A 159 -24.87 12.07 13.20
N VAL A 160 -23.93 11.14 13.28
CA VAL A 160 -22.50 11.39 13.49
C VAL A 160 -21.74 10.80 12.29
N LEU A 161 -20.90 11.60 11.65
CA LEU A 161 -19.87 11.09 10.75
C LEU A 161 -18.83 10.38 11.61
N MET A 162 -18.67 9.08 11.38
CA MET A 162 -17.69 8.25 12.07
C MET A 162 -16.67 7.71 11.07
N ARG A 163 -15.45 7.49 11.54
CA ARG A 163 -14.32 6.98 10.74
C ARG A 163 -13.74 5.71 11.34
N TRP A 164 -13.48 4.74 10.48
CA TRP A 164 -12.74 3.53 10.81
C TRP A 164 -11.23 3.80 10.73
N PRO A 165 -10.43 3.45 11.75
CA PRO A 165 -8.99 3.65 11.71
C PRO A 165 -8.31 2.63 10.78
N VAL A 166 -8.04 3.05 9.54
CA VAL A 166 -7.25 2.24 8.60
C VAL A 166 -5.75 2.40 8.87
N GLY A 167 -5.11 1.33 9.34
CA GLY A 167 -3.71 1.36 9.80
C GLY A 167 -2.66 0.82 8.83
N ARG A 168 -3.01 0.44 7.61
CA ARG A 168 -2.14 -0.38 6.72
C ARG A 168 -0.75 0.24 6.43
N ILE A 169 -0.67 1.55 6.25
CA ILE A 169 0.58 2.26 5.93
C ILE A 169 1.52 2.26 7.14
N GLN A 170 1.02 2.69 8.31
CA GLN A 170 1.78 2.67 9.56
C GLN A 170 2.23 1.24 9.90
N ALA A 171 1.35 0.25 9.77
CA ALA A 171 1.68 -1.14 10.04
C ALA A 171 2.80 -1.67 9.12
N LEU A 172 2.80 -1.31 7.84
CA LEU A 172 3.86 -1.70 6.90
C LEU A 172 5.20 -1.02 7.24
N ALA A 173 5.19 0.29 7.49
CA ALA A 173 6.38 1.03 7.90
C ALA A 173 6.98 0.44 9.19
N ASP A 174 6.12 0.12 10.16
CA ASP A 174 6.52 -0.46 11.42
C ASP A 174 7.16 -1.84 11.26
N ALA A 175 6.55 -2.70 10.45
CA ALA A 175 7.04 -4.05 10.20
C ALA A 175 8.38 -4.09 9.45
N THR A 176 8.75 -3.01 8.75
CA THR A 176 9.91 -2.98 7.86
C THR A 176 11.05 -2.09 8.34
N LYS A 177 10.78 -1.02 9.10
CA LYS A 177 11.76 0.04 9.37
C LYS A 177 11.89 0.49 10.83
N ARG A 178 10.89 0.25 11.69
CA ARG A 178 10.84 0.80 13.07
C ARG A 178 12.09 0.51 13.90
N ASP A 179 12.63 -0.70 13.79
CA ASP A 179 13.74 -1.15 14.64
C ASP A 179 15.11 -0.69 14.12
N LEU A 180 15.20 -0.06 12.94
CA LEU A 180 16.48 0.30 12.33
C LEU A 180 17.27 1.31 13.18
N GLY A 181 16.66 2.44 13.57
CA GLY A 181 17.34 3.48 14.35
C GLY A 181 17.94 2.94 15.66
N PRO A 182 17.15 2.26 16.50
CA PRO A 182 17.67 1.63 17.72
C PRO A 182 18.78 0.60 17.46
N LEU A 183 18.65 -0.24 16.42
CA LEU A 183 19.62 -1.29 16.12
C LEU A 183 20.94 -0.77 15.55
N LEU A 184 20.90 0.29 14.75
CA LEU A 184 22.07 0.85 14.07
C LEU A 184 22.81 1.90 14.91
N THR A 185 22.30 2.20 16.10
CA THR A 185 22.95 3.13 17.03
C THR A 185 24.38 2.68 17.35
N GLY A 186 25.35 3.56 17.14
CA GLY A 186 26.78 3.32 17.40
C GLY A 186 27.58 2.86 16.17
N LEU A 187 26.94 2.56 15.05
CA LEU A 187 27.63 2.39 13.77
C LEU A 187 28.01 3.77 13.20
N THR A 188 29.23 3.88 12.67
CA THR A 188 29.69 5.11 12.01
C THR A 188 29.07 5.20 10.63
N GLY A 189 28.24 6.22 10.38
CA GLY A 189 27.74 6.57 9.06
C GLY A 189 28.55 7.69 8.40
N VAL A 190 28.30 7.91 7.11
CA VAL A 190 28.82 9.10 6.39
C VAL A 190 27.85 10.27 6.64
N PRO A 191 28.32 11.42 7.17
CA PRO A 191 27.46 12.58 7.43
C PRO A 191 26.70 13.01 6.17
N GLY A 192 25.40 13.31 6.30
CA GLY A 192 24.52 13.68 5.19
C GLY A 192 23.90 12.50 4.44
N PHE A 193 24.34 11.26 4.71
CA PHE A 193 23.92 10.04 4.00
C PHE A 193 23.54 8.90 4.99
N VAL A 194 23.29 9.23 6.26
CA VAL A 194 22.86 8.23 7.26
C VAL A 194 21.44 7.78 6.94
N GLY A 195 21.24 6.47 6.77
CA GLY A 195 19.93 5.89 6.43
C GLY A 195 19.50 6.11 4.99
N ASP A 196 20.43 6.50 4.12
CA ASP A 196 20.19 6.68 2.70
C ASP A 196 20.21 5.35 1.92
N ASP A 197 19.78 5.37 0.66
CA ASP A 197 19.66 4.15 -0.17
C ASP A 197 21.04 3.60 -0.58
N GLY A 198 22.05 4.47 -0.62
CA GLY A 198 23.45 4.10 -0.73
C GLY A 198 24.34 5.06 0.04
N VAL A 199 25.66 4.84 -0.03
CA VAL A 199 26.63 5.65 0.69
C VAL A 199 27.79 6.04 -0.22
N PRO A 200 28.16 7.33 -0.31
CA PRO A 200 29.40 7.74 -0.96
C PRO A 200 30.60 7.15 -0.21
N VAL A 201 31.48 6.48 -0.94
CA VAL A 201 32.71 5.88 -0.39
C VAL A 201 33.76 6.98 -0.19
N PRO A 202 34.23 7.24 1.04
CA PRO A 202 35.12 8.36 1.33
C PRO A 202 36.39 8.38 0.46
N GLY A 203 36.73 9.55 -0.08
CA GLY A 203 37.94 9.73 -0.91
C GLY A 203 37.85 9.18 -2.33
N SER A 204 36.65 8.86 -2.81
CA SER A 204 36.42 8.34 -4.17
C SER A 204 35.16 8.93 -4.81
N ASP A 205 34.93 8.60 -6.08
CA ASP A 205 33.67 8.87 -6.80
C ASP A 205 32.68 7.71 -6.72
N LEU A 206 32.92 6.71 -5.86
CA LEU A 206 32.09 5.53 -5.75
C LEU A 206 30.93 5.74 -4.77
N VAL A 207 29.80 5.13 -5.10
CA VAL A 207 28.66 4.94 -4.21
C VAL A 207 28.48 3.44 -4.03
N ALA A 208 28.27 3.00 -2.79
CA ALA A 208 27.97 1.61 -2.47
C ALA A 208 26.53 1.49 -1.97
N ALA A 209 25.80 0.52 -2.49
CA ALA A 209 24.50 0.08 -1.98
C ALA A 209 24.58 -1.41 -1.67
N CYS A 210 23.83 -1.88 -0.68
CA CYS A 210 23.83 -3.29 -0.33
C CYS A 210 22.48 -3.68 0.23
N ASP A 211 21.90 -4.73 -0.36
CA ASP A 211 20.54 -5.13 -0.04
C ASP A 211 20.41 -6.65 0.10
N ALA A 212 19.61 -7.05 1.10
CA ALA A 212 19.31 -8.45 1.39
C ALA A 212 17.90 -8.78 0.94
N ILE A 213 17.75 -9.89 0.21
CA ILE A 213 16.46 -10.35 -0.27
C ILE A 213 15.79 -11.22 0.80
N VAL A 214 14.51 -10.93 1.05
CA VAL A 214 13.70 -11.63 2.06
C VAL A 214 13.77 -13.15 1.83
N PRO A 215 14.23 -13.95 2.82
CA PRO A 215 14.49 -15.38 2.62
C PRO A 215 13.29 -16.16 2.09
N SER A 216 12.07 -15.79 2.49
CA SER A 216 10.85 -16.45 2.01
C SER A 216 10.61 -16.24 0.51
N MET A 217 11.06 -15.13 -0.07
CA MET A 217 11.05 -14.92 -1.53
C MET A 217 12.11 -15.78 -2.20
N VAL A 218 13.34 -15.82 -1.65
CA VAL A 218 14.43 -16.67 -2.17
C VAL A 218 13.99 -18.13 -2.23
N GLU A 219 13.30 -18.61 -1.21
CA GLU A 219 12.75 -19.97 -1.16
C GLU A 219 11.62 -20.21 -2.17
N ARG A 220 10.63 -19.31 -2.23
CA ARG A 220 9.39 -19.52 -3.01
C ARG A 220 9.55 -19.23 -4.49
N ASP A 221 10.32 -18.20 -4.86
CA ASP A 221 10.53 -17.75 -6.23
C ASP A 221 12.02 -17.37 -6.44
N PRO A 222 12.96 -18.34 -6.44
CA PRO A 222 14.40 -18.07 -6.45
C PRO A 222 14.87 -17.32 -7.69
N GLU A 223 14.30 -17.59 -8.87
CA GLU A 223 14.64 -16.83 -10.09
C GLU A 223 14.20 -15.36 -9.97
N TRP A 224 13.05 -15.11 -9.36
CA TRP A 224 12.62 -13.75 -9.09
C TRP A 224 13.43 -13.06 -8.00
N ALA A 225 13.82 -13.79 -6.95
CA ALA A 225 14.72 -13.27 -5.93
C ALA A 225 16.07 -12.85 -6.55
N GLY A 226 16.61 -13.66 -7.46
CA GLY A 226 17.78 -13.30 -8.25
C GLY A 226 17.57 -12.02 -9.07
N TRP A 227 16.43 -11.89 -9.77
CA TRP A 227 16.09 -10.66 -10.49
C TRP A 227 16.00 -9.44 -9.56
N CYS A 228 15.28 -9.58 -8.46
CA CYS A 228 15.06 -8.53 -7.47
C CYS A 228 16.37 -8.07 -6.83
N SER A 229 17.32 -8.98 -6.61
CA SER A 229 18.63 -8.64 -6.02
C SER A 229 19.42 -7.63 -6.83
N VAL A 230 19.26 -7.64 -8.16
CA VAL A 230 19.82 -6.60 -9.04
C VAL A 230 18.94 -5.36 -9.01
N LEU A 231 17.61 -5.54 -9.19
CA LEU A 231 16.63 -4.44 -9.29
C LEU A 231 16.70 -3.45 -8.11
N VAL A 232 16.68 -3.95 -6.88
CA VAL A 232 16.69 -3.08 -5.69
C VAL A 232 17.98 -2.28 -5.61
N ASN A 233 19.12 -2.95 -5.79
CA ASN A 233 20.42 -2.31 -5.70
C ASN A 233 20.68 -1.29 -6.83
N VAL A 234 20.20 -1.53 -8.05
CA VAL A 234 20.34 -0.51 -9.12
C VAL A 234 19.42 0.68 -8.90
N ASN A 235 18.25 0.48 -8.27
CA ASN A 235 17.37 1.56 -7.87
C ASN A 235 18.02 2.41 -6.76
N ASP A 236 18.66 1.79 -5.77
CA ASP A 236 19.41 2.50 -4.73
C ASP A 236 20.48 3.42 -5.33
N LEU A 237 21.28 2.89 -6.26
CA LEU A 237 22.28 3.69 -6.97
C LEU A 237 21.65 4.82 -7.79
N ALA A 238 20.51 4.56 -8.44
CA ALA A 238 19.78 5.58 -9.18
C ALA A 238 19.26 6.69 -8.26
N ALA A 239 18.74 6.37 -7.07
CA ALA A 239 18.32 7.36 -6.08
C ALA A 239 19.48 8.27 -5.63
N MET A 240 20.69 7.73 -5.54
CA MET A 240 21.90 8.49 -5.24
C MET A 240 22.44 9.29 -6.44
N GLY A 241 21.79 9.20 -7.61
CA GLY A 241 22.28 9.80 -8.86
C GLY A 241 23.57 9.16 -9.39
N ALA A 242 23.83 7.90 -9.01
CA ALA A 242 25.02 7.15 -9.41
C ALA A 242 24.77 6.25 -10.62
N GLU A 243 25.73 6.17 -11.54
CA GLU A 243 25.70 5.21 -12.63
C GLU A 243 26.20 3.85 -12.13
N PRO A 244 25.43 2.75 -12.23
CA PRO A 244 25.89 1.44 -11.80
C PRO A 244 27.09 0.94 -12.59
N VAL A 245 28.14 0.51 -11.89
CA VAL A 245 29.38 -0.02 -12.49
C VAL A 245 29.56 -1.52 -12.32
N GLY A 246 28.99 -2.11 -11.27
CA GLY A 246 29.04 -3.56 -11.08
C GLY A 246 28.45 -4.06 -9.77
N LEU A 247 28.30 -5.38 -9.68
CA LEU A 247 27.61 -6.08 -8.60
C LEU A 247 28.52 -7.14 -7.96
N LEU A 248 28.33 -7.37 -6.66
CA LEU A 248 28.88 -8.51 -5.91
C LEU A 248 27.74 -9.28 -5.26
N ASP A 249 27.70 -10.61 -5.39
CA ASP A 249 26.66 -11.44 -4.77
C ASP A 249 27.16 -12.31 -3.61
N ALA A 250 26.30 -12.55 -2.63
CA ALA A 250 26.49 -13.52 -1.56
C ALA A 250 25.26 -14.44 -1.48
N LEU A 251 25.45 -15.72 -1.83
CA LEU A 251 24.39 -16.71 -1.98
C LEU A 251 24.57 -17.89 -1.02
N GLY A 252 23.60 -18.06 -0.12
CA GLY A 252 23.38 -19.30 0.62
C GLY A 252 22.35 -20.18 -0.08
N ALA A 253 22.69 -21.44 -0.34
CA ALA A 253 21.82 -22.38 -1.03
C ALA A 253 21.85 -23.78 -0.42
N ARG A 254 20.71 -24.48 -0.43
CA ARG A 254 20.63 -25.87 0.02
C ARG A 254 21.37 -26.84 -0.91
N ASP A 255 21.34 -26.57 -2.21
CA ASP A 255 21.95 -27.42 -3.24
C ASP A 255 22.25 -26.63 -4.53
N ARG A 256 22.94 -27.27 -5.47
CA ARG A 256 23.32 -26.69 -6.76
C ARG A 256 22.12 -26.29 -7.63
N SER A 257 21.04 -27.07 -7.60
CA SER A 257 19.86 -26.81 -8.44
C SER A 257 19.18 -25.51 -8.00
N PHE A 258 19.03 -25.33 -6.69
CA PHE A 258 18.50 -24.12 -6.10
C PHE A 258 19.37 -22.90 -6.41
N ALA A 259 20.69 -23.01 -6.19
CA ALA A 259 21.63 -21.92 -6.51
C ALA A 259 21.55 -21.53 -7.99
N SER A 260 21.47 -22.51 -8.90
CA SER A 260 21.36 -22.26 -10.33
C SER A 260 20.12 -21.46 -10.70
N ARG A 261 19.00 -21.65 -10.00
CA ARG A 261 17.77 -20.87 -10.22
C ARG A 261 17.96 -19.42 -9.80
N VAL A 262 18.52 -19.19 -8.60
CA VAL A 262 18.81 -17.83 -8.12
C VAL A 262 19.75 -17.10 -9.08
N LEU A 263 20.89 -17.72 -9.42
CA LEU A 263 21.88 -17.13 -10.31
C LEU A 263 21.38 -16.91 -11.74
N THR A 264 20.41 -17.71 -12.20
CA THR A 264 19.76 -17.49 -13.50
C THR A 264 18.94 -16.21 -13.50
N GLY A 265 18.18 -15.95 -12.43
CA GLY A 265 17.46 -14.70 -12.23
C GLY A 265 18.37 -13.48 -12.19
N LEU A 266 19.43 -13.59 -11.38
CA LEU A 266 20.44 -12.55 -11.20
C LEU A 266 21.14 -12.22 -12.54
N ARG A 267 21.60 -13.25 -13.27
CA ARG A 267 22.21 -13.07 -14.60
C ARG A 267 21.26 -12.37 -15.57
N ARG A 268 19.99 -12.79 -15.64
CA ARG A 268 19.00 -12.17 -16.52
C ARG A 268 18.78 -10.70 -16.22
N ALA A 269 18.73 -10.31 -14.94
CA ALA A 269 18.59 -8.91 -14.56
C ALA A 269 19.87 -8.11 -14.85
N SER A 270 21.04 -8.66 -14.51
CA SER A 270 22.36 -8.11 -14.86
C SER A 270 22.45 -7.80 -16.36
N ASP A 271 22.06 -8.74 -17.22
CA ASP A 271 22.05 -8.56 -18.67
C ASP A 271 21.04 -7.49 -19.12
N ALA A 272 19.84 -7.47 -18.52
CA ALA A 272 18.78 -6.53 -18.87
C ALA A 272 19.15 -5.08 -18.52
N TYR A 273 19.71 -4.83 -17.34
CA TYR A 273 20.21 -3.52 -16.93
C TYR A 273 21.58 -3.18 -17.56
N GLY A 274 22.29 -4.21 -18.01
CA GLY A 274 23.64 -4.11 -18.55
C GLY A 274 24.65 -3.68 -17.49
N VAL A 275 24.55 -4.27 -16.29
CA VAL A 275 25.42 -4.03 -15.13
C VAL A 275 26.09 -5.37 -14.77
N PRO A 276 27.42 -5.49 -14.89
CA PRO A 276 28.09 -6.78 -14.74
C PRO A 276 28.17 -7.24 -13.28
N VAL A 277 28.08 -8.56 -13.08
CA VAL A 277 28.45 -9.21 -11.82
C VAL A 277 29.96 -9.40 -11.81
N LEU A 278 30.65 -8.69 -10.92
CA LEU A 278 32.11 -8.65 -10.84
C LEU A 278 32.69 -9.82 -10.05
N GLY A 279 31.90 -10.39 -9.15
CA GLY A 279 32.31 -11.50 -8.29
C GLY A 279 31.26 -11.80 -7.23
N GLY A 280 31.56 -12.74 -6.33
CA GLY A 280 30.65 -13.12 -5.27
C GLY A 280 31.12 -14.30 -4.44
N HIS A 281 30.26 -14.78 -3.55
CA HIS A 281 30.47 -15.93 -2.71
C HIS A 281 29.24 -16.84 -2.70
N THR A 282 29.44 -18.15 -2.88
CA THR A 282 28.34 -19.14 -2.81
C THR A 282 28.66 -20.22 -1.79
N GLN A 283 27.74 -20.43 -0.85
CA GLN A 283 27.81 -21.47 0.17
C GLN A 283 26.67 -22.48 0.01
N PHE A 284 27.02 -23.78 0.02
CA PHE A 284 26.07 -24.89 -0.08
C PHE A 284 25.75 -25.51 1.29
N GLY A 285 24.60 -26.18 1.37
CA GLY A 285 24.16 -26.89 2.57
C GLY A 285 23.64 -25.98 3.70
N VAL A 286 23.23 -24.75 3.34
CA VAL A 286 22.72 -23.74 4.28
C VAL A 286 21.31 -23.28 3.87
N PRO A 287 20.55 -22.64 4.79
CA PRO A 287 19.27 -22.01 4.44
C PRO A 287 19.42 -20.99 3.30
N ALA A 288 18.34 -20.78 2.53
CA ALA A 288 18.36 -19.80 1.45
C ALA A 288 18.61 -18.39 1.97
N ALA A 289 19.66 -17.76 1.44
CA ALA A 289 20.01 -16.37 1.71
C ALA A 289 20.59 -15.75 0.44
N LEU A 290 20.23 -14.50 0.17
CA LEU A 290 20.77 -13.76 -0.96
C LEU A 290 20.96 -12.31 -0.55
N SER A 291 22.17 -11.80 -0.74
CA SER A 291 22.48 -10.39 -0.64
C SER A 291 23.33 -9.98 -1.83
N VAL A 292 23.10 -8.77 -2.33
CA VAL A 292 23.90 -8.18 -3.40
C VAL A 292 24.38 -6.82 -2.94
N THR A 293 25.63 -6.52 -3.24
CA THR A 293 26.23 -5.19 -3.11
C THR A 293 26.41 -4.62 -4.50
N ALA A 294 25.90 -3.42 -4.75
CA ALA A 294 26.16 -2.69 -5.97
C ALA A 294 27.14 -1.54 -5.75
N LEU A 295 27.96 -1.33 -6.75
CA LEU A 295 28.87 -0.20 -6.86
C LEU A 295 28.38 0.68 -7.99
N GLY A 296 28.26 1.97 -7.73
CA GLY A 296 27.98 3.00 -8.70
C GLY A 296 29.02 4.11 -8.67
N ARG A 297 28.97 5.01 -9.64
CA ARG A 297 29.87 6.15 -9.73
C ARG A 297 29.10 7.46 -9.92
N THR A 298 29.46 8.47 -9.14
CA THR A 298 29.04 9.86 -9.33
C THR A 298 29.97 10.81 -8.58
N VAL A 299 30.15 12.01 -9.13
CA VAL A 299 30.84 13.12 -8.45
C VAL A 299 29.87 14.06 -7.72
N HIS A 300 28.56 13.83 -7.88
CA HIS A 300 27.49 14.63 -7.30
C HIS A 300 26.42 13.69 -6.73
N PRO A 301 26.69 13.01 -5.60
CA PRO A 301 25.68 12.17 -4.97
C PRO A 301 24.48 13.01 -4.51
N VAL A 302 23.28 12.53 -4.80
CA VAL A 302 22.03 13.12 -4.32
C VAL A 302 21.69 12.51 -2.96
N PRO A 303 21.49 13.31 -1.90
CA PRO A 303 21.14 12.78 -0.58
C PRO A 303 19.63 12.48 -0.48
N GLY A 304 19.25 11.56 0.39
CA GLY A 304 17.86 11.29 0.77
C GLY A 304 17.28 12.32 1.75
N GLY A 305 18.12 13.18 2.35
CA GLY A 305 17.75 14.15 3.39
C GLY A 305 17.90 15.64 3.05
N GLY A 306 18.01 16.00 1.77
CA GLY A 306 18.22 17.40 1.35
C GLY A 306 16.95 18.26 1.19
N GLY A 307 15.77 17.73 1.53
CA GLY A 307 14.49 18.44 1.39
C GLY A 307 14.26 19.55 2.43
N ARG A 308 13.31 20.45 2.15
CA ARG A 308 12.89 21.53 3.07
C ARG A 308 11.37 21.72 3.03
N PRO A 309 10.75 22.27 4.09
CA PRO A 309 9.35 22.64 4.04
C PRO A 309 9.05 23.58 2.86
N GLY A 310 7.98 23.29 2.12
CA GLY A 310 7.60 24.02 0.91
C GLY A 310 8.14 23.39 -0.39
N HIS A 311 9.11 22.48 -0.32
CA HIS A 311 9.54 21.73 -1.50
C HIS A 311 8.40 20.84 -2.01
N GLU A 312 8.27 20.76 -3.33
CA GLU A 312 7.35 19.85 -4.00
C GLU A 312 7.84 18.42 -3.85
N VAL A 313 6.92 17.46 -3.71
CA VAL A 313 7.21 16.02 -3.73
C VAL A 313 6.67 15.44 -5.03
N ARG A 314 7.54 14.70 -5.72
CA ARG A 314 7.26 14.08 -7.01
C ARG A 314 7.45 12.59 -6.93
N LEU A 315 6.44 11.86 -7.40
CA LEU A 315 6.53 10.42 -7.64
C LEU A 315 6.82 10.20 -9.12
N THR A 316 7.94 9.55 -9.40
CA THR A 316 8.25 9.02 -10.72
C THR A 316 8.18 7.52 -10.68
N ALA A 317 7.26 6.89 -11.39
CA ALA A 317 7.03 5.44 -11.32
C ALA A 317 6.74 4.84 -12.70
N ASP A 318 7.24 3.63 -12.94
CA ASP A 318 6.85 2.87 -14.12
C ASP A 318 5.50 2.18 -13.88
N LEU A 319 4.46 2.73 -14.51
CA LEU A 319 3.07 2.30 -14.33
C LEU A 319 2.68 1.14 -15.23
N ASP A 320 3.47 0.82 -16.24
CA ASP A 320 3.19 -0.30 -17.12
C ASP A 320 3.92 -1.55 -16.60
N GLY A 321 3.15 -2.61 -16.40
CA GLY A 321 3.56 -3.75 -15.60
C GLY A 321 2.38 -4.60 -15.16
N ARG A 322 2.64 -5.49 -14.21
CA ARG A 322 1.62 -6.37 -13.63
C ARG A 322 1.97 -6.75 -12.21
N TRP A 323 0.94 -7.12 -11.44
CA TRP A 323 1.16 -7.82 -10.18
C TRP A 323 1.93 -9.12 -10.43
N ARG A 324 3.02 -9.33 -9.68
CA ARG A 324 3.76 -10.58 -9.73
C ARG A 324 2.86 -11.72 -9.24
N PRO A 325 2.73 -12.85 -9.97
CA PRO A 325 1.92 -13.99 -9.52
C PRO A 325 2.32 -14.45 -8.11
N GLY A 326 1.35 -14.58 -7.20
CA GLY A 326 1.59 -14.91 -5.79
C GLY A 326 1.93 -13.72 -4.87
N TYR A 327 2.12 -12.52 -5.44
CA TYR A 327 2.46 -11.29 -4.71
C TYR A 327 1.54 -10.12 -5.09
N ALA A 328 0.30 -10.40 -5.52
CA ALA A 328 -0.70 -9.38 -5.81
C ALA A 328 -0.89 -8.44 -4.61
N GLY A 329 -0.98 -7.13 -4.90
CA GLY A 329 -1.05 -6.06 -3.92
C GLY A 329 0.26 -5.75 -3.18
N ARG A 330 1.34 -6.53 -3.40
CA ARG A 330 2.63 -6.39 -2.69
C ARG A 330 3.81 -6.13 -3.61
N GLN A 331 3.80 -6.68 -4.83
CA GLN A 331 4.91 -6.51 -5.76
C GLN A 331 4.44 -6.31 -7.19
N TRP A 332 4.70 -5.11 -7.71
CA TRP A 332 4.49 -4.75 -9.10
C TRP A 332 5.77 -5.03 -9.89
N ASP A 333 5.65 -5.85 -10.93
CA ASP A 333 6.72 -6.10 -11.87
C ASP A 333 6.54 -5.16 -13.07
N SER A 334 7.34 -4.11 -13.11
CA SER A 334 7.48 -3.16 -14.22
C SER A 334 8.79 -3.30 -14.99
N SER A 335 9.68 -4.24 -14.60
CA SER A 335 11.04 -4.30 -15.16
C SER A 335 11.35 -5.55 -15.96
N SER A 336 10.73 -6.70 -15.67
CA SER A 336 11.17 -8.00 -16.22
C SER A 336 11.02 -8.17 -17.74
N PHE A 337 10.23 -7.30 -18.36
CA PHE A 337 9.90 -7.30 -19.79
C PHE A 337 10.36 -6.04 -20.52
N ARG A 338 10.99 -5.09 -19.81
CA ARG A 338 11.48 -3.82 -20.37
C ARG A 338 12.75 -4.04 -21.19
N ARG A 339 12.97 -3.17 -22.17
CA ARG A 339 14.21 -3.16 -22.95
C ARG A 339 15.30 -2.42 -22.19
N THR A 340 16.56 -2.81 -22.40
CA THR A 340 17.72 -2.18 -21.76
C THR A 340 17.77 -0.65 -21.87
N PRO A 341 17.47 -0.01 -23.02
CA PRO A 341 17.48 1.46 -23.11
C PRO A 341 16.43 2.12 -22.21
N GLU A 342 15.27 1.49 -22.01
CA GLU A 342 14.20 1.99 -21.15
C GLU A 342 14.60 1.91 -19.68
N LEU A 343 15.16 0.76 -19.27
CA LEU A 343 15.70 0.57 -17.92
C LEU A 343 16.81 1.60 -17.62
N ARG A 344 17.74 1.82 -18.55
CA ARG A 344 18.83 2.80 -18.38
C ARG A 344 18.32 4.25 -18.36
N ALA A 345 17.29 4.57 -19.14
CA ALA A 345 16.67 5.89 -19.10
C ALA A 345 16.10 6.20 -17.71
N MET A 346 15.41 5.22 -17.11
CA MET A 346 14.88 5.29 -15.74
C MET A 346 16.00 5.46 -14.71
N LEU A 347 17.05 4.63 -14.75
CA LEU A 347 18.18 4.71 -13.80
C LEU A 347 18.93 6.06 -13.85
N GLY A 348 19.07 6.67 -15.03
CA GLY A 348 19.77 7.94 -15.17
C GLY A 348 18.94 9.19 -14.83
N ALA A 349 17.67 9.04 -14.44
CA ALA A 349 16.76 10.18 -14.36
C ALA A 349 17.09 11.14 -13.19
N VAL A 350 17.45 10.59 -12.02
CA VAL A 350 17.83 11.40 -10.85
C VAL A 350 19.17 12.12 -11.09
N SER A 351 20.15 11.48 -11.72
CA SER A 351 21.46 12.10 -11.98
C SER A 351 21.37 13.29 -12.96
N ARG A 352 20.41 13.24 -13.90
CA ARG A 352 20.08 14.36 -14.80
C ARG A 352 19.36 15.50 -14.09
N ALA A 353 18.36 15.16 -13.26
CA ALA A 353 17.52 16.16 -12.59
C ALA A 353 18.20 16.84 -11.39
N ARG A 354 19.04 16.11 -10.65
CA ARG A 354 19.75 16.55 -9.43
C ARG A 354 18.82 17.24 -8.42
N PRO A 355 17.74 16.58 -7.98
CA PRO A 355 16.82 17.16 -7.02
C PRO A 355 17.52 17.41 -5.67
N ALA A 356 16.91 18.24 -4.83
CA ALA A 356 17.41 18.49 -3.48
C ALA A 356 17.49 17.20 -2.64
N ALA A 357 16.51 16.30 -2.79
CA ALA A 357 16.62 14.94 -2.28
C ALA A 357 15.91 13.90 -3.16
N ALA A 358 16.36 12.65 -3.06
CA ALA A 358 15.77 11.51 -3.76
C ALA A 358 15.82 10.24 -2.90
N LYS A 359 14.79 9.40 -2.99
CA LYS A 359 14.79 8.03 -2.47
C LYS A 359 14.09 7.07 -3.42
N ASP A 360 14.57 5.85 -3.52
CA ASP A 360 13.86 4.79 -4.22
C ASP A 360 12.65 4.30 -3.39
N VAL A 361 11.58 3.85 -4.05
CA VAL A 361 10.42 3.33 -3.31
C VAL A 361 10.66 1.88 -2.90
N SER A 362 11.08 1.72 -1.65
CA SER A 362 11.38 0.42 -1.04
C SER A 362 10.12 -0.36 -0.60
N MET A 363 10.33 -1.48 0.11
CA MET A 363 9.28 -2.33 0.70
C MET A 363 8.35 -1.60 1.70
N ALA A 364 8.71 -0.40 2.17
CA ALA A 364 7.82 0.45 2.97
C ALA A 364 6.70 1.09 2.14
N GLY A 365 6.72 0.91 0.82
CA GLY A 365 5.79 1.51 -0.14
C GLY A 365 6.02 3.00 -0.33
N VAL A 366 5.19 3.63 -1.17
CA VAL A 366 5.29 5.06 -1.50
C VAL A 366 5.18 5.92 -0.25
N ALA A 367 4.16 5.68 0.57
CA ALA A 367 3.91 6.52 1.75
C ALA A 367 4.99 6.33 2.83
N GLY A 368 5.44 5.09 3.06
CA GLY A 368 6.52 4.79 4.01
C GLY A 368 7.85 5.40 3.58
N THR A 369 8.21 5.25 2.31
CA THR A 369 9.44 5.82 1.75
C THR A 369 9.41 7.36 1.80
N LEU A 370 8.27 7.99 1.51
CA LEU A 370 8.14 9.44 1.69
C LEU A 370 8.37 9.84 3.15
N GLY A 371 7.86 9.06 4.10
CA GLY A 371 8.15 9.27 5.52
C GLY A 371 9.64 9.18 5.85
N MET A 372 10.37 8.24 5.22
CA MET A 372 11.83 8.14 5.36
C MET A 372 12.56 9.37 4.79
N LEU A 373 12.17 9.82 3.59
CA LEU A 373 12.73 11.02 2.95
C LEU A 373 12.46 12.27 3.81
N ALA A 374 11.23 12.41 4.31
CA ALA A 374 10.82 13.53 5.14
C ALA A 374 11.56 13.52 6.49
N GLU A 375 11.70 12.36 7.13
CA GLU A 375 12.49 12.19 8.36
C GLU A 375 13.95 12.60 8.17
N ALA A 376 14.61 12.08 7.12
CA ALA A 376 15.99 12.43 6.78
C ALA A 376 16.15 13.93 6.50
N SER A 377 15.11 14.56 5.95
CA SER A 377 15.03 16.01 5.69
C SER A 377 14.61 16.85 6.91
N GLY A 378 14.28 16.24 8.04
CA GLY A 378 13.77 16.94 9.23
C GLY A 378 12.40 17.61 9.03
N CYS A 379 11.55 17.03 8.17
CA CYS A 379 10.25 17.53 7.75
C CYS A 379 9.12 16.53 8.03
N GLY A 380 7.87 17.00 7.90
CA GLY A 380 6.72 16.15 7.59
C GLY A 380 6.41 16.19 6.09
N ALA A 381 5.44 15.41 5.65
CA ALA A 381 5.02 15.41 4.25
C ALA A 381 3.50 15.27 4.08
N GLU A 382 3.02 15.74 2.93
CA GLU A 382 1.64 15.58 2.48
C GLU A 382 1.61 14.99 1.07
N LEU A 383 0.69 14.06 0.82
CA LEU A 383 0.39 13.50 -0.50
C LEU A 383 -1.02 13.86 -0.93
N ASP A 384 -1.15 14.42 -2.13
CA ASP A 384 -2.43 14.67 -2.79
C ASP A 384 -2.88 13.42 -3.55
N LEU A 385 -3.91 12.74 -3.02
CA LEU A 385 -4.40 11.47 -3.53
C LEU A 385 -4.92 11.55 -4.96
N ALA A 386 -5.47 12.69 -5.37
CA ALA A 386 -5.98 12.88 -6.72
C ALA A 386 -4.87 12.99 -7.77
N ARG A 387 -3.63 13.26 -7.35
CA ARG A 387 -2.48 13.48 -8.23
C ARG A 387 -1.52 12.30 -8.30
N ILE A 388 -1.68 11.28 -7.45
CA ILE A 388 -0.76 10.14 -7.42
C ILE A 388 -0.91 9.32 -8.72
N PRO A 389 0.15 9.20 -9.54
CA PRO A 389 0.14 8.33 -10.71
C PRO A 389 0.04 6.88 -10.25
N ARG A 390 -0.88 6.10 -10.85
CA ARG A 390 -1.19 4.74 -10.43
C ARG A 390 -1.47 3.83 -11.63
N PRO A 391 -1.01 2.56 -11.64
CA PRO A 391 -1.37 1.61 -12.67
C PRO A 391 -2.89 1.34 -12.72
N ASN A 392 -3.43 1.14 -13.91
CA ASN A 392 -4.85 0.82 -14.09
C ASN A 392 -5.21 -0.50 -13.38
N GLY A 393 -6.39 -0.54 -12.76
CA GLY A 393 -6.90 -1.75 -12.09
C GLY A 393 -6.23 -2.09 -10.76
N THR A 394 -5.42 -1.18 -10.20
CA THR A 394 -4.85 -1.34 -8.84
C THR A 394 -5.62 -0.51 -7.83
N SER A 395 -5.78 -1.02 -6.59
CA SER A 395 -6.34 -0.21 -5.51
C SER A 395 -5.32 0.84 -5.06
N MET A 396 -5.80 1.98 -4.54
CA MET A 396 -4.89 3.04 -4.07
C MET A 396 -4.07 2.56 -2.86
N GLY A 397 -4.71 1.84 -1.94
CA GLY A 397 -4.02 1.31 -0.77
C GLY A 397 -2.91 0.34 -1.14
N ASP A 398 -3.13 -0.58 -2.10
CA ASP A 398 -2.09 -1.50 -2.55
C ASP A 398 -0.96 -0.77 -3.24
N TRP A 399 -1.26 0.20 -4.11
CA TRP A 399 -0.23 0.98 -4.78
C TRP A 399 0.64 1.78 -3.81
N LEU A 400 0.06 2.39 -2.77
CA LEU A 400 0.83 3.12 -1.76
C LEU A 400 1.65 2.22 -0.83
N THR A 401 1.42 0.91 -0.82
CA THR A 401 2.02 -0.05 0.12
C THR A 401 2.69 -1.25 -0.55
N CYS A 402 2.86 -1.23 -1.88
CA CYS A 402 3.59 -2.25 -2.60
C CYS A 402 5.02 -1.81 -2.93
N PHE A 403 5.85 -2.78 -3.30
CA PHE A 403 7.09 -2.50 -4.02
C PHE A 403 6.77 -2.31 -5.52
N PRO A 404 7.01 -1.13 -6.13
CA PRO A 404 6.51 -0.77 -7.45
C PRO A 404 7.42 -1.22 -8.61
N GLY A 405 8.50 -1.95 -8.35
CA GLY A 405 9.50 -2.30 -9.35
C GLY A 405 10.47 -1.14 -9.57
N PHE A 406 10.09 -0.14 -10.38
CA PHE A 406 10.79 1.14 -10.47
C PHE A 406 9.88 2.27 -10.01
N ALA A 407 10.25 2.93 -8.91
CA ALA A 407 9.75 4.25 -8.58
C ALA A 407 10.74 5.02 -7.72
N MET A 408 10.71 6.35 -7.87
CA MET A 408 11.56 7.32 -7.18
C MET A 408 10.68 8.41 -6.58
N LEU A 409 10.90 8.72 -5.31
CA LEU A 409 10.41 9.94 -4.68
C LEU A 409 11.51 10.99 -4.71
N THR A 410 11.19 12.16 -5.25
CA THR A 410 12.13 13.28 -5.33
C THR A 410 11.50 14.54 -4.76
N THR A 411 12.32 15.42 -4.22
CA THR A 411 11.85 16.71 -3.71
C THR A 411 12.78 17.84 -4.08
N ASP A 412 12.20 18.99 -4.42
CA ASP A 412 12.93 20.20 -4.80
C ASP A 412 12.02 21.44 -4.71
N GLU A 413 12.57 22.62 -4.97
CA GLU A 413 11.80 23.86 -5.07
C GLU A 413 10.65 23.72 -6.10
N PRO A 414 9.46 24.30 -5.83
CA PRO A 414 8.36 24.27 -6.78
C PRO A 414 8.76 24.81 -8.16
N GLY A 415 8.41 24.07 -9.21
CA GLY A 415 8.77 24.43 -10.58
C GLY A 415 10.15 23.92 -11.03
N ALA A 416 10.88 23.19 -10.18
CA ALA A 416 12.03 22.40 -10.61
C ALA A 416 11.63 21.47 -11.78
N GLY A 417 12.56 21.29 -12.73
CA GLY A 417 12.31 20.60 -13.99
C GLY A 417 11.79 19.16 -13.80
N ALA A 418 10.98 18.69 -14.75
CA ALA A 418 10.46 17.33 -14.72
C ALA A 418 11.59 16.29 -14.77
N LEU A 419 11.41 15.20 -14.02
CA LEU A 419 12.34 14.07 -14.02
C LEU A 419 12.02 13.20 -15.25
N ASP A 420 12.76 13.40 -16.34
CA ASP A 420 12.64 12.57 -17.54
C ASP A 420 13.22 11.18 -17.25
N ALA A 421 12.34 10.20 -17.06
CA ALA A 421 12.67 8.81 -16.81
C ALA A 421 12.20 7.88 -17.94
N GLY A 422 12.15 8.38 -19.18
CA GLY A 422 11.73 7.57 -20.34
C GLY A 422 10.26 7.11 -20.21
N PRO A 423 9.98 5.79 -20.08
CA PRO A 423 8.60 5.30 -20.02
C PRO A 423 7.88 5.58 -18.69
N ALA A 424 8.61 5.93 -17.62
CA ALA A 424 8.01 6.16 -16.32
C ALA A 424 7.23 7.49 -16.27
N ALA A 425 6.08 7.47 -15.61
CA ALA A 425 5.28 8.67 -15.36
C ALA A 425 5.89 9.46 -14.20
N SER A 426 6.08 10.77 -14.39
CA SER A 426 6.61 11.66 -13.35
C SER A 426 5.61 12.77 -13.02
N VAL A 427 5.04 12.72 -11.81
CA VAL A 427 3.97 13.63 -11.41
C VAL A 427 4.28 14.24 -10.04
N PRO A 428 4.17 15.57 -9.89
CA PRO A 428 4.15 16.18 -8.58
C PRO A 428 2.84 15.85 -7.88
N CYS A 429 2.95 15.24 -6.70
CA CYS A 429 1.80 14.68 -5.99
C CYS A 429 1.84 14.96 -4.49
N GLY A 430 2.67 15.90 -4.05
CA GLY A 430 2.79 16.21 -2.63
C GLY A 430 3.71 17.38 -2.35
N ARG A 431 3.99 17.59 -1.07
CA ARG A 431 4.96 18.59 -0.59
C ARG A 431 5.53 18.20 0.76
N LEU A 432 6.72 18.71 1.05
CA LEU A 432 7.27 18.71 2.39
C LEU A 432 6.66 19.86 3.21
N ILE A 433 6.39 19.59 4.48
CA ILE A 433 5.79 20.54 5.43
C ILE A 433 6.61 20.60 6.72
N PRO A 434 6.47 21.67 7.53
CA PRO A 434 7.03 21.66 8.88
C PRO A 434 6.43 20.54 9.72
N GLY A 435 7.24 19.94 10.61
CA GLY A 435 6.79 18.89 11.53
C GLY A 435 7.39 17.52 11.21
N ARG A 436 6.59 16.47 11.37
CA ARG A 436 6.97 15.07 11.17
C ARG A 436 5.78 14.27 10.65
N GLY A 437 6.05 13.05 10.18
CA GLY A 437 5.00 12.14 9.72
C GLY A 437 4.52 12.43 8.30
N VAL A 438 3.52 11.68 7.86
CA VAL A 438 2.93 11.78 6.52
C VAL A 438 1.41 11.84 6.63
N ALA A 439 0.82 12.78 5.89
CA ALA A 439 -0.62 12.90 5.75
C ALA A 439 -1.08 12.72 4.31
N LEU A 440 -2.26 12.12 4.14
CA LEU A 440 -2.99 12.02 2.90
C LEU A 440 -3.98 13.17 2.79
N CYS A 441 -3.91 13.95 1.72
CA CYS A 441 -4.82 15.04 1.38
C CYS A 441 -5.88 14.53 0.41
N TRP A 442 -7.15 14.74 0.78
CA TRP A 442 -8.32 14.27 0.05
C TRP A 442 -8.95 15.41 -0.77
N PRO A 443 -9.71 15.09 -1.85
CA PRO A 443 -10.38 16.11 -2.66
C PRO A 443 -11.38 17.00 -1.90
N ASP A 444 -11.93 16.52 -0.79
CA ASP A 444 -12.83 17.29 0.08
C ASP A 444 -12.09 18.25 1.04
N GLY A 445 -10.76 18.36 0.91
CA GLY A 445 -9.91 19.20 1.74
C GLY A 445 -9.54 18.57 3.08
N GLU A 446 -10.06 17.38 3.41
CA GLU A 446 -9.66 16.70 4.63
C GLU A 446 -8.25 16.11 4.54
N ARG A 447 -7.66 15.91 5.72
CA ARG A 447 -6.33 15.33 5.87
C ARG A 447 -6.41 14.12 6.80
N THR A 448 -5.82 13.01 6.37
CA THR A 448 -5.66 11.80 7.20
C THR A 448 -4.18 11.58 7.48
N GLU A 449 -3.77 11.68 8.73
CA GLU A 449 -2.43 11.27 9.15
C GLU A 449 -2.30 9.75 9.03
N VAL A 450 -1.31 9.28 8.29
CA VAL A 450 -1.04 7.85 8.05
C VAL A 450 0.30 7.39 8.59
N LEU A 451 1.20 8.33 8.90
CA LEU A 451 2.43 8.09 9.65
C LEU A 451 2.57 9.21 10.69
N THR A 452 2.71 8.84 11.96
CA THR A 452 2.66 9.80 13.09
C THR A 452 4.02 10.38 13.49
N GLY A 453 5.11 9.83 12.94
CA GLY A 453 6.48 10.18 13.30
C GLY A 453 7.51 9.68 12.29
N GLY A 454 8.76 9.52 12.74
CA GLY A 454 9.82 8.93 11.95
C GLY A 454 9.53 7.47 11.58
N VAL A 455 9.99 7.06 10.41
CA VAL A 455 9.81 5.72 9.87
C VAL A 455 10.97 4.82 10.25
N THR A 456 12.21 5.33 10.21
CA THR A 456 13.42 4.55 10.54
C THR A 456 13.89 4.80 11.96
N GLY A 457 13.65 5.99 12.51
CA GLY A 457 14.19 6.43 13.79
C GLY A 457 15.66 6.85 13.70
N LEU A 458 16.24 6.97 12.49
CA LEU A 458 17.60 7.46 12.27
C LEU A 458 17.67 8.99 12.34
N GLY A 459 16.53 9.68 12.22
CA GLY A 459 16.44 11.12 12.29
C GLY A 459 17.00 11.83 11.06
N ARG A 460 17.38 13.09 11.24
CA ARG A 460 17.91 13.94 10.17
C ARG A 460 19.32 13.48 9.77
N ALA A 461 19.54 13.35 8.46
CA ALA A 461 20.81 12.89 7.88
C ALA A 461 21.92 13.95 7.95
#